data_AF-A0A0L8H4B7-F1
#
_entry.id   AF-A0A0L8H4B7-F1
#
_cell.length_a   1.000
_cell.length_b   1.000
_cell.length_c   1.000
_cell.angle_alpha   90.00
_cell.angle_beta   90.00
_cell.angle_gamma   90.00
#
_symmetry.space_group_name_H-M   'P 1'
#
loop_
_entity.id
_entity.type
_entity.pdbx_description
1 polymer ?
#
loop_
_entity_poly.entity_id
_entity_poly.type
_entity_poly.pdbx_seq_one_letter_code
_entity_poly.pdbx_strand_id
1 'polypeptide(L)'
;MEFRVAAAILLIAVSAVYSQDIMNLCKQTEIKPGSHFIRSPNNCSEFFLCNAMFPLPLACGKGTVFSQSQQICVWLNSQYDDCNRIIYGGKFNDPICSQFPFGLNRDPNDCHRFIPCYNRTSYPSMACQAGLFFSVNEQRCTTEGTANCRIQ
;
A
#
# COMPACT_ATOMS: atom_id res chain seq x y z
N MET A 1 -39.07 -9.61 -22.53
CA MET A 1 -37.79 -8.89 -22.39
C MET A 1 -36.77 -9.63 -23.24
N GLU A 2 -36.33 -9.03 -24.34
CA GLU A 2 -35.35 -9.62 -25.26
C GLU A 2 -34.05 -9.95 -24.52
N PHE A 3 -33.44 -11.11 -24.79
CA PHE A 3 -32.16 -11.53 -24.19
C PHE A 3 -31.07 -10.44 -24.29
N ARG A 4 -31.08 -9.68 -25.40
CA ARG A 4 -30.18 -8.55 -25.64
C ARG A 4 -30.38 -7.40 -24.66
N VAL A 5 -31.64 -7.10 -24.29
CA VAL A 5 -31.98 -6.05 -23.33
C VAL A 5 -31.56 -6.46 -21.92
N ALA A 6 -31.83 -7.72 -21.54
CA ALA A 6 -31.38 -8.26 -20.25
C ALA A 6 -29.84 -8.27 -20.14
N ALA A 7 -29.13 -8.68 -21.19
CA ALA A 7 -27.67 -8.67 -21.24
C ALA A 7 -27.09 -7.24 -21.13
N ALA A 8 -27.69 -6.27 -21.82
CA ALA A 8 -27.27 -4.87 -21.73
C ALA A 8 -27.46 -4.31 -20.31
N ILE A 9 -28.60 -4.57 -19.66
CA ILE A 9 -28.87 -4.15 -18.28
C ILE A 9 -27.86 -4.77 -17.32
N LEU A 10 -27.55 -6.06 -17.46
CA LEU A 10 -26.54 -6.76 -16.65
C LEU A 10 -25.15 -6.14 -16.81
N LEU A 11 -24.71 -5.86 -18.04
CA LEU A 11 -23.41 -5.23 -18.30
C LEU A 11 -23.32 -3.84 -17.67
N ILE A 12 -24.37 -3.03 -17.78
CA ILE A 12 -24.44 -1.69 -17.18
C ILE A 12 -24.40 -1.78 -15.65
N ALA A 13 -25.16 -2.70 -15.06
CA ALA A 13 -25.16 -2.90 -13.61
C ALA A 13 -23.78 -3.33 -13.10
N VAL A 14 -23.12 -4.28 -13.77
CA VAL A 14 -21.78 -4.76 -13.38
C VAL A 14 -20.74 -3.65 -13.48
N SER A 15 -20.74 -2.89 -14.57
CA SER A 15 -19.80 -1.78 -14.77
C SER A 15 -20.03 -0.63 -13.77
N ALA A 16 -21.29 -0.32 -13.44
CA ALA A 16 -21.62 0.67 -12.41
C ALA A 16 -21.16 0.22 -11.01
N VAL A 17 -21.40 -1.04 -10.63
CA VAL A 17 -20.94 -1.60 -9.34
C VAL A 17 -19.42 -1.55 -9.27
N TYR A 18 -18.73 -2.02 -10.30
CA TYR A 18 -17.27 -1.99 -10.37
C TYR A 18 -16.70 -0.56 -10.25
N SER A 19 -17.32 0.42 -10.90
CA SER A 19 -16.92 1.83 -10.77
C SER A 19 -17.14 2.37 -9.36
N GLN A 20 -18.23 2.00 -8.69
CA GLN A 20 -18.52 2.42 -7.32
C GLN A 20 -17.47 1.89 -6.34
N ASP A 21 -17.02 0.65 -6.53
CA ASP A 21 -15.99 0.02 -5.69
C ASP A 21 -14.64 0.73 -5.83
N ILE A 22 -14.22 1.10 -7.04
CA ILE A 22 -12.97 1.84 -7.25
C ILE A 22 -13.04 3.24 -6.65
N MET A 23 -14.17 3.94 -6.78
CA MET A 23 -14.35 5.25 -6.14
C MET A 23 -14.22 5.15 -4.62
N ASN A 24 -14.80 4.11 -4.01
CA ASN A 24 -14.66 3.87 -2.57
C ASN A 24 -13.22 3.50 -2.17
N LEU A 25 -12.51 2.77 -3.03
CA LEU A 25 -11.11 2.46 -2.85
C LEU A 25 -10.24 3.72 -2.89
N CYS A 26 -10.50 4.65 -3.82
CA CYS A 26 -9.79 5.93 -3.90
C CYS A 26 -10.07 6.87 -2.73
N LYS A 27 -11.22 6.80 -2.06
CA LYS A 27 -11.42 7.54 -0.79
C LYS A 27 -10.40 7.14 0.28
N GLN A 28 -9.82 5.94 0.20
CA GLN A 28 -8.76 5.53 1.12
C GLN A 28 -7.46 6.32 0.91
N THR A 29 -7.20 6.85 -0.29
CA THR A 29 -5.99 7.65 -0.54
C THR A 29 -6.08 9.05 0.04
N GLU A 30 -7.29 9.59 0.23
CA GLU A 30 -7.49 10.87 0.93
C GLU A 30 -7.15 10.77 2.43
N ILE A 31 -7.31 9.56 3.00
CA ILE A 31 -7.06 9.27 4.41
C ILE A 31 -5.61 8.79 4.63
N LYS A 32 -4.92 8.35 3.57
CA LYS A 32 -3.53 7.87 3.58
C LYS A 32 -2.56 8.96 3.10
N PRO A 33 -1.87 9.67 4.01
CA PRO A 33 -0.89 10.68 3.62
C PRO A 33 0.19 10.11 2.70
N GLY A 34 0.48 10.82 1.61
CA GLY A 34 1.49 10.43 0.62
C GLY A 34 1.05 9.36 -0.38
N SER A 35 -0.22 8.95 -0.40
CA SER A 35 -0.75 8.00 -1.39
C SER A 35 -1.57 8.75 -2.43
N HIS A 36 -1.17 8.69 -3.71
CA HIS A 36 -2.00 9.15 -4.84
C HIS A 36 -2.50 7.99 -5.70
N PHE A 37 -1.92 6.81 -5.48
CA PHE A 37 -2.24 5.59 -6.19
C PHE A 37 -2.77 4.53 -5.23
N ILE A 38 -3.71 3.73 -5.74
CA ILE A 38 -4.25 2.58 -5.02
C ILE A 38 -4.21 1.35 -5.92
N ARG A 39 -3.66 0.25 -5.41
CA ARG A 39 -3.57 -1.02 -6.12
C ARG A 39 -4.95 -1.61 -6.37
N SER A 40 -5.13 -2.25 -7.52
CA SER A 40 -6.33 -3.05 -7.77
C SER A 40 -6.43 -4.22 -6.79
N PRO A 41 -7.58 -4.44 -6.14
CA PRO A 41 -7.75 -5.54 -5.19
C PRO A 41 -7.74 -6.92 -5.86
N ASN A 42 -7.96 -6.97 -7.18
CA ASN A 42 -8.10 -8.20 -7.95
C ASN A 42 -6.89 -8.51 -8.84
N ASN A 43 -6.05 -7.51 -9.14
CA ASN A 43 -4.90 -7.67 -10.01
C ASN A 43 -3.73 -6.80 -9.54
N CYS A 44 -2.69 -7.43 -8.99
CA CYS A 44 -1.54 -6.68 -8.48
C CYS A 44 -0.69 -6.01 -9.56
N SER A 45 -0.86 -6.34 -10.84
CA SER A 45 -0.23 -5.60 -11.94
C SER A 45 -1.04 -4.37 -12.37
N GLU A 46 -2.17 -4.08 -11.74
CA GLU A 46 -3.02 -2.92 -12.01
C GLU A 46 -3.13 -2.01 -10.77
N PHE A 47 -3.28 -0.71 -11.03
CA PHE A 47 -3.47 0.30 -10.00
C PHE A 47 -4.23 1.49 -10.57
N PHE A 48 -4.74 2.35 -9.70
CA PHE A 48 -5.53 3.51 -10.07
C PHE A 48 -4.87 4.78 -9.56
N LEU A 49 -4.86 5.83 -10.38
CA LEU A 49 -4.54 7.19 -9.94
C LEU A 49 -5.82 7.86 -9.43
N CYS A 50 -5.82 8.25 -8.15
CA CYS A 50 -7.01 8.74 -7.45
C CYS A 50 -7.16 10.26 -7.38
N ASN A 51 -6.18 11.03 -7.86
CA ASN A 51 -6.23 12.50 -7.85
C ASN A 51 -6.94 13.11 -9.08
N ALA A 52 -7.53 12.27 -9.94
CA ALA A 52 -8.32 12.68 -11.08
C ALA A 52 -9.82 12.73 -10.72
N MET A 53 -10.62 13.47 -11.49
CA MET A 53 -12.08 13.52 -11.34
C MET A 53 -12.73 12.12 -11.38
N PHE A 54 -12.09 11.20 -12.11
CA PHE A 54 -12.39 9.77 -12.13
C PHE A 54 -11.09 8.98 -11.99
N PRO A 55 -11.08 7.87 -11.22
CA PRO A 55 -9.90 7.02 -11.07
C PRO A 55 -9.40 6.54 -12.43
N LEU A 56 -8.15 6.85 -12.75
CA LEU A 56 -7.53 6.43 -14.01
C LEU A 56 -6.88 5.06 -13.83
N PRO A 57 -7.33 4.00 -14.52
CA PRO A 57 -6.68 2.70 -14.49
C PRO A 57 -5.32 2.76 -15.17
N LEU A 58 -4.32 2.15 -14.53
CA LEU A 58 -2.94 2.04 -14.97
C LEU A 58 -2.45 0.61 -14.76
N ALA A 59 -1.42 0.23 -15.51
CA ALA A 59 -0.83 -1.10 -15.43
C ALA A 59 0.69 -1.01 -15.31
N CYS A 60 1.25 -1.93 -14.54
CA CYS A 60 2.68 -2.15 -14.45
C CYS A 60 3.19 -2.91 -15.68
N GLY A 61 4.48 -2.72 -16.00
CA GLY A 61 5.14 -3.45 -17.08
C GLY A 61 5.19 -4.97 -16.84
N LYS A 62 5.50 -5.73 -17.89
CA LYS A 62 5.60 -7.19 -17.81
C LYS A 62 6.60 -7.62 -16.73
N GLY A 63 6.18 -8.56 -15.88
CA GLY A 63 7.00 -9.09 -14.78
C GLY A 63 7.04 -8.19 -13.54
N THR A 64 6.26 -7.11 -13.50
CA THR A 64 6.18 -6.20 -12.36
C THR A 64 4.76 -6.11 -11.80
N VAL A 65 4.68 -5.76 -10.51
CA VAL A 65 3.45 -5.55 -9.75
C VAL A 65 3.52 -4.20 -9.03
N PHE A 66 2.38 -3.59 -8.76
CA PHE A 66 2.31 -2.32 -8.06
C PHE A 66 2.51 -2.54 -6.56
N SER A 67 3.57 -1.96 -6.01
CA SER A 67 3.81 -1.96 -4.56
C SER A 67 3.01 -0.84 -3.92
N GLN A 68 2.04 -1.18 -3.06
CA GLN A 68 1.20 -0.18 -2.42
C GLN A 68 2.02 0.66 -1.43
N SER A 69 2.99 0.06 -0.75
CA SER A 69 3.84 0.76 0.20
C SER A 69 4.87 1.67 -0.48
N GLN A 70 5.43 1.23 -1.61
CA GLN A 70 6.44 2.00 -2.34
C GLN A 70 5.84 2.99 -3.34
N GLN A 71 4.53 2.91 -3.62
CA GLN A 71 3.83 3.72 -4.62
C GLN A 71 4.47 3.64 -6.03
N ILE A 72 5.03 2.48 -6.39
CA ILE A 72 5.71 2.25 -7.68
C ILE A 72 5.59 0.79 -8.11
N CYS A 73 5.72 0.52 -9.41
CA CYS A 73 5.86 -0.84 -9.93
C CYS A 73 7.23 -1.42 -9.56
N VAL A 74 7.22 -2.63 -8.99
CA VAL A 74 8.40 -3.37 -8.54
C VAL A 74 8.41 -4.75 -9.17
N TRP A 75 9.57 -5.41 -9.18
CA TRP A 75 9.66 -6.79 -9.67
C TRP A 75 8.79 -7.73 -8.83
N LEU A 76 8.05 -8.61 -9.51
CA LEU A 76 7.29 -9.68 -8.88
C LEU A 76 8.21 -10.53 -7.99
N ASN A 77 7.74 -10.86 -6.78
CA ASN A 77 8.49 -11.60 -5.76
C ASN A 77 9.75 -10.91 -5.21
N SER A 78 9.97 -9.62 -5.50
CA SER A 78 11.02 -8.85 -4.81
C SER A 78 10.61 -8.52 -3.37
N GLN A 79 11.54 -8.09 -2.53
CA GLN A 79 11.25 -7.65 -1.15
C GLN A 79 10.30 -6.42 -1.06
N TYR A 80 10.10 -5.73 -2.18
CA TYR A 80 9.18 -4.61 -2.29
C TYR A 80 7.79 -5.03 -2.79
N ASP A 81 7.64 -6.28 -3.25
CA ASP A 81 6.36 -6.87 -3.60
C ASP A 81 5.53 -7.09 -2.34
N ASP A 82 4.47 -6.30 -2.22
CA ASP A 82 3.56 -6.30 -1.09
C ASP A 82 2.12 -6.65 -1.51
N CYS A 83 1.97 -7.33 -2.66
CA CYS A 83 0.70 -7.77 -3.21
C CYS A 83 -0.14 -8.58 -2.19
N ASN A 84 0.52 -9.53 -1.50
CA ASN A 84 -0.09 -10.45 -0.55
C ASN A 84 0.27 -10.13 0.91
N ARG A 85 0.54 -8.85 1.22
CA ARG A 85 0.96 -8.41 2.55
C ARG A 85 -0.02 -7.43 3.17
N ILE A 86 -0.14 -7.47 4.50
CA ILE A 86 -0.78 -6.41 5.27
C ILE A 86 0.19 -5.22 5.30
N ILE A 87 -0.29 -4.04 4.89
CA ILE A 87 0.51 -2.81 4.91
C ILE A 87 0.16 -2.02 6.16
N TYR A 88 1.12 -1.87 7.06
CA TYR A 88 1.03 -0.97 8.20
C TYR A 88 1.31 0.48 7.82
N GLY A 89 0.83 1.41 8.64
CA GLY A 89 0.96 2.84 8.43
C GLY A 89 -0.08 3.45 7.49
N GLY A 90 0.16 4.70 7.07
CA GLY A 90 -0.78 5.48 6.26
C GLY A 90 -1.97 6.01 7.06
N LYS A 91 -1.78 6.40 8.32
CA LYS A 91 -2.85 6.91 9.18
C LYS A 91 -2.44 8.20 9.87
N PHE A 92 -3.36 9.14 9.95
CA PHE A 92 -3.22 10.30 10.83
C PHE A 92 -3.33 9.85 12.30
N ASN A 93 -2.52 10.45 13.17
CA ASN A 93 -2.49 10.14 14.61
C ASN A 93 -2.34 8.63 14.90
N ASP A 94 -1.49 7.95 14.15
CA ASP A 94 -1.29 6.51 14.25
C ASP A 94 -0.60 6.14 15.58
N PRO A 95 -1.19 5.27 16.42
CA PRO A 95 -0.56 4.80 17.65
C PRO A 95 0.81 4.17 17.41
N ILE A 96 1.09 3.63 16.22
CA ILE A 96 2.40 3.08 15.87
C ILE A 96 3.52 4.13 15.92
N CYS A 97 3.16 5.41 15.73
CA CYS A 97 4.06 6.54 15.83
C CYS A 97 4.22 7.07 17.26
N SER A 98 3.68 6.39 18.28
CA SER A 98 3.73 6.89 19.66
C SER A 98 5.14 6.96 20.23
N GLN A 99 6.01 6.03 19.86
CA GLN A 99 7.38 5.99 20.37
C GLN A 99 8.26 7.05 19.70
N PHE A 100 8.23 7.12 18.36
CA PHE A 100 8.98 8.11 17.58
C PHE A 100 8.03 8.90 16.66
N PRO A 101 7.40 9.98 17.16
CA PRO A 101 6.40 10.73 16.40
C PRO A 101 6.96 11.54 15.22
N PHE A 102 8.28 11.77 15.18
CA PHE A 102 9.02 12.46 14.10
C PHE A 102 10.21 11.61 13.60
N GLY A 103 10.03 10.29 13.51
CA GLY A 103 11.09 9.36 13.16
C GLY A 103 10.57 8.08 12.53
N LEU A 104 11.34 7.01 12.65
CA LEU A 104 11.03 5.69 12.13
C LEU A 104 10.59 4.77 13.28
N ASN A 105 9.47 4.08 13.11
CA ASN A 105 8.93 3.10 14.05
C ASN A 105 8.95 1.70 13.43
N ARG A 106 8.81 0.66 14.25
CA ARG A 106 8.86 -0.73 13.79
C ARG A 106 7.57 -1.09 13.04
N ASP A 107 7.71 -1.86 11.98
CA ASP A 107 6.59 -2.67 11.51
C ASP A 107 6.33 -3.77 12.55
N PRO A 108 5.07 -4.00 13.00
CA PRO A 108 4.79 -4.93 14.09
C PRO A 108 5.04 -6.38 13.72
N ASN A 109 4.93 -6.72 12.43
CA ASN A 109 4.96 -8.10 11.95
C ASN A 109 6.14 -8.40 11.02
N ASP A 110 6.97 -7.40 10.71
CA ASP A 110 8.07 -7.58 9.78
C ASP A 110 9.32 -6.78 10.18
N CYS A 111 10.31 -7.47 10.72
CA CYS A 111 11.57 -6.86 11.12
C CYS A 111 12.39 -6.29 9.96
N HIS A 112 12.09 -6.66 8.71
CA HIS A 112 12.72 -6.09 7.52
C HIS A 112 12.05 -4.81 7.05
N ARG A 113 11.11 -4.25 7.83
CA ARG A 113 10.38 -3.04 7.47
C ARG A 113 10.28 -2.06 8.62
N PHE A 114 9.95 -0.83 8.25
CA PHE A 114 9.79 0.27 9.16
C PHE A 114 8.74 1.25 8.67
N ILE A 115 8.23 2.05 9.60
CA ILE A 115 7.13 2.98 9.37
C ILE A 115 7.64 4.39 9.64
N PRO A 116 7.77 5.23 8.61
CA PRO A 116 8.06 6.65 8.79
C PRO A 116 6.89 7.36 9.46
N CYS A 117 7.21 8.25 10.38
CA CYS A 117 6.25 9.05 11.10
C CYS A 117 6.66 10.51 11.10
N TYR A 118 5.70 11.40 10.84
CA TYR A 118 5.87 12.83 10.98
C TYR A 118 4.67 13.41 11.72
N ASN A 119 4.90 14.02 12.87
CA ASN A 119 3.85 14.52 13.76
C ASN A 119 2.74 13.48 14.02
N ARG A 120 3.12 12.26 14.43
CA ARG A 120 2.22 11.10 14.65
C ARG A 120 1.45 10.62 13.42
N THR A 121 1.71 11.16 12.25
CA THR A 121 1.15 10.68 11.00
C THR A 121 2.07 9.62 10.42
N SER A 122 1.58 8.39 10.27
CA SER A 122 2.35 7.29 9.69
C SER A 122 2.25 7.30 8.16
N TYR A 123 3.36 6.98 7.51
CA TYR A 123 3.43 6.65 6.09
C TYR A 123 3.44 5.12 5.91
N PRO A 124 3.12 4.58 4.71
CA PRO A 124 3.15 3.15 4.49
C PRO A 124 4.47 2.48 4.90
N SER A 125 4.39 1.27 5.44
CA SER A 125 5.55 0.47 5.87
C SER A 125 6.49 0.16 4.71
N MET A 126 7.74 0.60 4.80
CA MET A 126 8.74 0.48 3.73
C MET A 126 9.74 -0.63 4.03
N ALA A 127 10.21 -1.31 2.98
CA ALA A 127 11.23 -2.34 3.12
C ALA A 127 12.62 -1.76 3.34
N CYS A 128 13.39 -2.42 4.19
CA CYS A 128 14.84 -2.29 4.26
C CYS A 128 15.50 -2.82 2.98
N GLN A 129 16.78 -2.48 2.81
CA GLN A 129 17.63 -3.14 1.81
C GLN A 129 17.73 -4.65 2.11
N ALA A 130 18.07 -5.43 1.10
CA ALA A 130 18.08 -6.89 1.18
C ALA A 130 18.92 -7.41 2.36
N GLY A 131 18.31 -8.26 3.19
CA GLY A 131 18.96 -8.88 4.35
C GLY A 131 19.14 -7.95 5.56
N LEU A 132 18.71 -6.69 5.50
CA LEU A 132 18.78 -5.77 6.62
C LEU A 132 17.49 -5.75 7.44
N PHE A 133 17.63 -5.39 8.70
CA PHE A 133 16.59 -5.37 9.73
C PHE A 133 16.49 -3.97 10.30
N PHE A 134 15.29 -3.48 10.59
CA PHE A 134 15.14 -2.14 11.13
C PHE A 134 15.55 -2.05 12.61
N SER A 135 16.50 -1.15 12.90
CA SER A 135 16.88 -0.77 14.25
C SER A 135 16.18 0.52 14.66
N VAL A 136 15.29 0.42 15.66
CA VAL A 136 14.63 1.60 16.22
C VAL A 136 15.61 2.52 16.97
N ASN A 137 16.67 1.96 17.54
CA ASN A 137 17.67 2.73 18.28
C ASN A 137 18.59 3.52 17.35
N GLU A 138 18.97 2.93 16.22
CA GLU A 138 19.83 3.60 15.22
C GLU A 138 19.03 4.36 14.15
N GLN A 139 17.70 4.26 14.18
CA GLN A 139 16.78 4.89 13.21
C GLN A 139 17.16 4.56 11.75
N ARG A 140 17.58 3.32 11.49
CA ARG A 140 17.99 2.84 10.16
C ARG A 140 17.95 1.32 10.06
N CYS A 141 18.05 0.81 8.84
CA CYS A 141 18.24 -0.62 8.59
C CYS A 141 19.68 -1.03 8.88
N THR A 142 19.86 -2.10 9.65
CA THR A 142 21.13 -2.61 10.14
C THR A 142 21.16 -4.14 10.03
N THR A 143 22.21 -4.79 10.53
CA THR A 143 22.25 -6.25 10.65
C THR A 143 21.30 -6.74 11.77
N GLU A 144 20.91 -8.01 11.70
CA GLU A 144 19.97 -8.62 12.66
C GLU A 144 20.37 -8.42 14.13
N GLY A 145 21.64 -8.71 14.46
CA GLY A 145 22.15 -8.60 15.82
C GLY A 145 22.10 -7.17 16.37
N THR A 146 22.30 -6.17 15.50
CA THR A 146 22.20 -4.75 15.88
C THR A 146 20.75 -4.28 15.98
N ALA A 147 19.86 -4.78 15.10
CA ALA A 147 18.46 -4.37 15.06
C ALA A 147 17.66 -4.84 16.29
N ASN A 148 18.03 -6.01 16.84
CA ASN A 148 17.39 -6.67 17.98
C ASN A 148 15.85 -6.57 17.91
N CYS A 149 15.32 -6.90 16.73
CA CYS A 149 13.90 -6.83 16.47
C CYS A 149 13.21 -8.05 17.10
N ARG A 150 12.08 -7.81 17.77
CA ARG A 150 11.23 -8.86 18.35
C ARG A 150 9.82 -8.62 17.84
N ILE A 151 9.36 -9.52 16.98
CA ILE A 151 7.96 -9.54 16.51
C ILE A 151 7.09 -9.89 17.72
N GLN A 152 5.98 -9.17 17.87
CA GLN A 152 4.99 -9.42 18.94
C GLN A 152 3.95 -10.44 18.50
#